data_AF-G7TE88-F1
#
_entry.id   AF-G7TE88-F1
#
_cell.length_a   1.000
_cell.length_b   1.000
_cell.length_c   1.000
_cell.angle_alpha   90.00
_cell.angle_beta   90.00
_cell.angle_gamma   90.00
#
_symmetry.space_group_name_H-M   'P 1'
#
loop_
_entity.id
_entity.type
_entity.pdbx_description
1 polymer ?
#
loop_
_entity_poly.entity_id
_entity_poly.type
_entity_poly.pdbx_seq_one_letter_code
_entity_poly.pdbx_strand_id
1 'polypeptide(L)'
;MLIVNGGDDLGISALYALAGLVVSVSPLRRLPRLTCTWLALISVGAIVQVEMLLRFGGMVDVNALALVSETTSGEALPLLHSMPVRLLFGWGLIVVIWGGLMLWPPRLLRWPGRRLALFGGGVCAALLAIVVAFEGLHETPVGAAFDQPSLERMEALRRGYPTGMPLVIWEYFRQRRELVAADAGLESFRFGASRSVVGGWPRRVHVLVIGETGRADHWALNGYSRDSTPRLSRRNDLISFKKFYSRATFTRLSVPVILSRKPPGSVEATFGERSLLQAAREAGYHTVWLSNQAPMGFHDSPITVLAKDADEARFVSPVDYRHAGVRDEDLLPHVRRLLAADQRDLFLVIHTMGSHFRYRDRYRPEDAVFLPDKPEHGDARLYDPNHKEYLVNGYDNSIRATDRFLDGLIAQLGKLDAASWMFYVADHGEALFDDCRAESGHGQSSPATHHVAAVWWGSEAYIKRAPEAVRNLRANADAMLSTSMVFDTTTRLAGIDVPGYRQSYDFSSAEPGIPLDIASLPLDVPRCH
;
A
#
# COMPACT_ATOMS: atom_id res chain seq x y z
N MET A 1 -0.20 14.89 25.00
CA MET A 1 -0.13 16.36 25.07
C MET A 1 0.98 16.78 24.12
N LEU A 2 0.60 17.16 22.89
CA LEU A 2 1.52 17.49 21.80
C LEU A 2 2.09 18.90 22.03
N ILE A 3 3.33 18.99 22.50
CA ILE A 3 4.12 20.21 22.34
C ILE A 3 4.77 20.10 20.96
N VAL A 4 4.08 20.64 19.97
CA VAL A 4 4.61 20.84 18.62
C VAL A 4 5.52 22.07 18.71
N ASN A 5 6.82 21.91 18.50
CA ASN A 5 7.72 23.01 18.13
C ASN A 5 7.35 23.47 16.70
N GLY A 6 6.19 24.11 16.54
CA GLY A 6 5.58 24.42 15.24
C GLY A 6 5.70 25.89 14.80
N GLY A 7 6.52 26.70 15.49
CA GLY A 7 6.59 28.15 15.25
C GLY A 7 7.31 28.53 13.95
N ASP A 8 8.43 27.88 13.67
CA ASP A 8 9.31 28.27 12.55
C ASP A 8 8.81 27.73 11.19
N ASP A 9 8.27 26.51 11.16
CA ASP A 9 7.77 25.88 9.93
C ASP A 9 6.52 26.57 9.38
N LEU A 10 5.62 27.01 10.27
CA LEU A 10 4.43 27.76 9.88
C LEU A 10 4.80 29.09 9.21
N GLY A 11 5.85 29.75 9.71
CA GLY A 11 6.39 30.98 9.14
C GLY A 11 6.94 30.78 7.72
N ILE A 12 7.71 29.71 7.52
CA ILE A 12 8.29 29.38 6.21
C ILE A 12 7.19 29.02 5.19
N SER A 13 6.24 28.16 5.55
CA SER A 13 5.13 27.78 4.67
C SER A 13 4.25 28.99 4.32
N ALA A 14 3.99 29.89 5.27
CA ALA A 14 3.23 31.12 5.03
C ALA A 14 3.96 32.09 4.07
N LEU A 15 5.28 32.26 4.24
CA LEU A 15 6.11 33.06 3.34
C LEU A 15 6.12 32.50 1.91
N TYR A 16 6.23 31.17 1.76
CA TYR A 16 6.18 30.50 0.47
C TYR A 16 4.81 30.62 -0.21
N ALA A 17 3.72 30.43 0.55
CA ALA A 17 2.36 30.60 0.05
C ALA A 17 2.12 32.05 -0.42
N LEU A 18 2.59 33.04 0.35
CA LEU A 18 2.49 34.45 0.00
C LEU A 18 3.30 34.79 -1.26
N ALA A 19 4.54 34.30 -1.37
CA ALA A 19 5.36 34.49 -2.57
C ALA A 19 4.71 33.87 -3.81
N GLY A 20 4.15 32.66 -3.67
CA GLY A 20 3.39 31.98 -4.71
C GLY A 20 2.15 32.75 -5.17
N LEU A 21 1.40 33.32 -4.23
CA LEU A 21 0.23 34.14 -4.51
C LEU A 21 0.63 35.41 -5.28
N VAL A 22 1.70 36.08 -4.86
CA VAL A 22 2.22 37.29 -5.53
C VAL A 22 2.66 36.97 -6.96
N VAL A 23 3.39 35.86 -7.17
CA VAL A 23 3.78 35.40 -8.51
C VAL A 23 2.55 35.07 -9.35
N SER A 24 1.56 34.36 -8.79
CA SER A 24 0.37 33.92 -9.52
C SER A 24 -0.55 35.06 -9.94
N VAL A 25 -0.67 36.12 -9.12
CA VAL A 25 -1.54 37.28 -9.40
C VAL A 25 -0.81 38.35 -10.22
N SER A 26 0.53 38.34 -10.24
CA SER A 26 1.32 39.32 -10.97
C SER A 26 1.04 39.51 -12.47
N PRO A 27 0.67 38.47 -13.25
CA PRO A 27 0.39 38.62 -14.67
C PRO A 27 -1.02 39.15 -14.94
N LEU A 28 -1.88 39.30 -13.91
CA LEU A 28 -3.29 39.74 -14.04
C LEU A 28 -3.41 41.06 -14.81
N ARG A 29 -2.38 41.91 -14.76
CA ARG A 29 -2.32 43.18 -15.50
C ARG A 29 -2.08 43.01 -17.01
N ARG A 30 -1.29 42.01 -17.43
CA ARG A 30 -0.85 41.83 -18.83
C ARG A 30 -1.63 40.72 -19.53
N LEU A 31 -1.96 39.67 -18.79
CA LEU A 31 -2.62 38.47 -19.27
C LEU A 31 -3.80 38.15 -18.33
N PRO A 32 -4.77 39.05 -18.14
CA PRO A 32 -5.84 38.92 -17.15
C PRO A 32 -6.59 37.60 -17.28
N ARG A 33 -6.91 37.20 -18.52
CA ARG A 33 -7.61 35.95 -18.79
C ARG A 33 -6.76 34.73 -18.44
N LEU A 34 -5.48 34.69 -18.82
CA LEU A 34 -4.58 33.60 -18.46
C LEU A 34 -4.43 33.48 -16.95
N THR A 35 -4.26 34.61 -16.26
CA THR A 35 -4.14 34.64 -14.79
C THR A 35 -5.41 34.18 -14.11
N CYS A 36 -6.59 34.63 -14.56
CA CYS A 36 -7.86 34.15 -14.02
C CYS A 36 -8.05 32.64 -14.24
N THR A 37 -7.67 32.10 -15.40
CA THR A 37 -7.67 30.63 -15.63
C THR A 37 -6.70 29.90 -14.72
N TRP A 38 -5.49 30.41 -14.54
CA TRP A 38 -4.50 29.84 -13.63
C TRP A 38 -4.98 29.83 -12.17
N LEU A 39 -5.56 30.94 -11.69
CA LEU A 39 -6.13 31.04 -10.34
C LEU A 39 -7.33 30.10 -10.16
N ALA A 40 -8.16 29.92 -11.19
CA ALA A 40 -9.25 28.96 -11.16
C ALA A 40 -8.72 27.52 -10.99
N LEU A 41 -7.68 27.13 -11.74
CA LEU A 41 -7.03 25.82 -11.62
C LEU A 41 -6.40 25.60 -10.24
N ILE A 42 -5.71 26.60 -9.70
CA ILE A 42 -5.17 26.56 -8.33
C ILE A 42 -6.30 26.41 -7.31
N SER A 43 -7.41 27.12 -7.49
CA SER A 43 -8.54 27.05 -6.55
C SER A 43 -9.19 25.66 -6.56
N VAL A 44 -9.29 25.03 -7.74
CA VAL A 44 -9.74 23.64 -7.89
C VAL A 44 -8.78 22.67 -7.18
N GLY A 45 -7.46 22.83 -7.36
CA GLY A 45 -6.49 21.98 -6.68
C GLY A 45 -6.46 22.19 -5.16
N ALA A 46 -6.68 23.41 -4.66
CA ALA A 46 -6.78 23.68 -3.23
C ALA A 46 -7.94 22.90 -2.57
N ILE A 47 -9.06 22.75 -3.29
CA ILE A 47 -10.18 21.95 -2.83
C ILE A 47 -9.77 20.47 -2.66
N VAL A 48 -9.01 19.93 -3.61
CA VAL A 48 -8.48 18.55 -3.51
C VAL A 48 -7.55 18.42 -2.30
N GLN A 49 -6.66 19.40 -2.07
CA GLN A 49 -5.75 19.40 -0.93
C GLN A 49 -6.46 19.40 0.42
N VAL A 50 -7.50 20.25 0.56
CA VAL A 50 -8.31 20.30 1.79
C VAL A 50 -9.03 18.98 2.01
N GLU A 51 -9.58 18.38 0.96
CA GLU A 51 -10.26 17.09 1.08
C GLU A 51 -9.31 15.95 1.48
N MET A 52 -8.11 15.91 0.89
CA MET A 52 -7.07 14.96 1.29
C MET A 52 -6.69 15.13 2.76
N LEU A 53 -6.50 16.38 3.21
CA LEU A 53 -6.14 16.69 4.59
C LEU A 53 -7.23 16.26 5.57
N LEU A 54 -8.50 16.53 5.24
CA LEU A 54 -9.63 16.22 6.11
C LEU A 54 -9.92 14.72 6.19
N ARG A 55 -9.64 13.94 5.14
CA ARG A 55 -9.96 12.50 5.09
C ARG A 55 -8.80 11.58 5.44
N PHE A 56 -7.60 11.93 5.01
CA PHE A 56 -6.41 11.08 5.15
C PHE A 56 -5.37 11.68 6.10
N GLY A 57 -5.65 12.86 6.68
CA GLY A 57 -4.75 13.55 7.60
C GLY A 57 -3.52 14.18 6.94
N GLY A 58 -3.45 14.19 5.60
CA GLY A 58 -2.30 14.67 4.83
C GLY A 58 -2.69 15.36 3.52
N MET A 59 -1.83 16.26 3.04
CA MET A 59 -1.96 16.85 1.70
C MET A 59 -1.50 15.88 0.61
N VAL A 60 -1.75 16.18 -0.67
CA VAL A 60 -1.24 15.41 -1.81
C VAL A 60 0.29 15.40 -1.76
N ASP A 61 0.86 14.23 -1.53
CA ASP A 61 2.29 13.96 -1.49
C ASP A 61 2.73 13.11 -2.69
N VAL A 62 4.00 12.68 -2.69
CA VAL A 62 4.57 11.84 -3.75
C VAL A 62 3.85 10.49 -3.82
N ASN A 63 3.45 9.91 -2.69
CA ASN A 63 2.74 8.64 -2.65
C ASN A 63 1.33 8.77 -3.23
N ALA A 64 0.62 9.85 -2.94
CA ALA A 64 -0.69 10.14 -3.53
C ALA A 64 -0.60 10.29 -5.05
N LEU A 65 0.42 10.98 -5.57
CA LEU A 65 0.66 11.06 -7.02
C LEU A 65 1.04 9.69 -7.61
N ALA A 66 1.89 8.93 -6.92
CA ALA A 66 2.28 7.60 -7.35
C ALA A 66 1.08 6.68 -7.41
N LEU A 67 0.23 6.68 -6.38
CA LEU A 67 -1.02 5.97 -6.32
C LEU A 67 -1.89 6.35 -7.52
N VAL A 68 -2.23 7.62 -7.73
CA VAL A 68 -3.03 8.02 -8.91
C VAL A 68 -2.40 7.60 -10.25
N SER A 69 -1.07 7.58 -10.36
CA SER A 69 -0.36 7.17 -11.58
C SER A 69 -0.33 5.66 -11.83
N GLU A 70 -0.33 4.87 -10.75
CA GLU A 70 -0.13 3.42 -10.73
C GLU A 70 -1.44 2.67 -10.61
N THR A 71 -2.40 3.31 -9.97
CA THR A 71 -3.75 2.83 -9.83
C THR A 71 -4.50 3.05 -11.12
N THR A 72 -5.48 2.20 -11.32
CA THR A 72 -6.32 2.29 -12.51
C THR A 72 -7.45 3.29 -12.29
N SER A 73 -8.17 3.62 -13.37
CA SER A 73 -9.39 4.43 -13.25
C SER A 73 -10.44 3.85 -12.28
N GLY A 74 -10.35 2.57 -11.91
CA GLY A 74 -11.26 1.93 -10.94
C GLY A 74 -11.01 2.31 -9.47
N GLU A 75 -9.80 2.75 -9.12
CA GLU A 75 -9.40 3.10 -7.74
C GLU A 75 -9.50 4.61 -7.46
N ALA A 76 -9.23 5.45 -8.46
CA ALA A 76 -9.36 6.91 -8.33
C ALA A 76 -10.82 7.39 -8.38
N LEU A 77 -11.70 6.65 -9.06
CA LEU A 77 -13.10 7.06 -9.29
C LEU A 77 -13.98 7.01 -8.03
N PRO A 78 -13.88 6.02 -7.12
CA PRO A 78 -14.60 6.02 -5.85
C PRO A 78 -14.34 7.26 -4.99
N LEU A 79 -13.10 7.74 -4.96
CA LEU A 79 -12.73 8.97 -4.28
C LEU A 79 -13.47 10.16 -4.89
N LEU A 80 -13.44 10.30 -6.22
CA LEU A 80 -14.14 11.37 -6.95
C LEU A 80 -15.66 11.32 -6.74
N HIS A 81 -16.28 10.14 -6.82
CA HIS A 81 -17.73 9.96 -6.63
C HIS A 81 -18.19 10.21 -5.18
N SER A 82 -17.29 10.09 -4.22
CA SER A 82 -17.56 10.35 -2.80
C SER A 82 -17.35 11.81 -2.38
N MET A 83 -16.95 12.68 -3.31
CA MET A 83 -16.75 14.09 -3.02
C MET A 83 -18.06 14.73 -2.55
N PRO A 84 -18.06 15.43 -1.40
CA PRO A 84 -19.28 15.97 -0.84
C PRO A 84 -19.80 17.09 -1.76
N VAL A 85 -21.12 17.19 -1.88
CA VAL A 85 -21.80 18.14 -2.80
C VAL A 85 -21.35 19.59 -2.58
N ARG A 86 -20.96 19.95 -1.34
CA ARG A 86 -20.36 21.25 -1.02
C ARG A 86 -19.09 21.58 -1.83
N LEU A 87 -18.27 20.59 -2.16
CA LEU A 87 -17.10 20.78 -3.02
C LEU A 87 -17.52 21.00 -4.47
N LEU A 88 -18.52 20.26 -4.98
CA LEU A 88 -19.07 20.49 -6.31
C LEU A 88 -19.65 21.90 -6.45
N PHE A 89 -20.31 22.43 -5.40
CA PHE A 89 -20.72 23.83 -5.35
C PHE A 89 -19.52 24.79 -5.35
N GLY A 90 -18.45 24.48 -4.61
CA GLY A 90 -17.20 25.25 -4.64
C GLY A 90 -16.59 25.30 -6.03
N TRP A 91 -16.52 24.17 -6.74
CA TRP A 91 -16.04 24.09 -8.12
C TRP A 91 -16.96 24.86 -9.07
N GLY A 92 -18.28 24.70 -8.95
CA GLY A 92 -19.26 25.44 -9.73
C GLY A 92 -19.14 26.96 -9.52
N LEU A 93 -18.94 27.41 -8.29
CA LEU A 93 -18.71 28.81 -7.96
C LEU A 93 -17.42 29.33 -8.59
N ILE A 94 -16.32 28.55 -8.53
CA ILE A 94 -15.06 28.89 -9.20
C ILE A 94 -15.27 29.03 -10.71
N VAL A 95 -16.02 28.11 -11.34
CA VAL A 95 -16.32 28.17 -12.79
C VAL A 95 -17.17 29.38 -13.14
N VAL A 96 -18.18 29.73 -12.33
CA VAL A 96 -19.03 30.92 -12.55
C VAL A 96 -18.22 32.20 -12.38
N ILE A 97 -17.40 32.30 -11.33
CA ILE A 97 -16.51 33.44 -11.10
C ILE A 97 -15.51 33.54 -12.26
N TRP A 98 -14.90 32.43 -12.66
CA TRP A 98 -13.98 32.36 -13.79
C TRP A 98 -14.65 32.81 -15.10
N GLY A 99 -15.83 32.28 -15.42
CA GLY A 99 -16.61 32.65 -16.60
C GLY A 99 -17.01 34.13 -16.59
N GLY A 100 -17.47 34.64 -15.44
CA GLY A 100 -17.74 36.07 -15.25
C GLY A 100 -16.51 36.95 -15.46
N LEU A 101 -15.35 36.53 -14.96
CA LEU A 101 -14.07 37.22 -15.17
C LEU A 101 -13.55 37.13 -16.61
N MET A 102 -13.88 36.07 -17.36
CA MET A 102 -13.56 35.97 -18.80
C MET A 102 -14.40 36.94 -19.65
N LEU A 103 -15.65 37.15 -19.25
CA LEU A 103 -16.61 38.02 -19.92
C LEU A 103 -16.47 39.50 -19.52
N TRP A 104 -15.88 39.78 -18.35
CA TRP A 104 -15.66 41.14 -17.86
C TRP A 104 -14.53 41.85 -18.65
N PRO A 105 -14.77 43.05 -19.21
CA PRO A 105 -13.73 43.78 -19.93
C PRO A 105 -12.61 44.21 -18.97
N PRO A 106 -11.32 43.94 -19.28
CA PRO A 106 -10.23 44.16 -18.34
C PRO A 106 -10.02 45.66 -18.09
N ARG A 107 -10.67 46.20 -17.06
CA ARG A 107 -10.34 47.54 -16.54
C ARG A 107 -9.09 47.39 -15.68
N LEU A 108 -7.99 47.94 -16.18
CA LEU A 108 -6.67 47.90 -15.54
C LEU A 108 -6.71 48.55 -14.15
N LEU A 109 -6.79 47.73 -13.10
CA LEU A 109 -6.55 48.18 -11.74
C LEU A 109 -5.11 48.73 -11.66
N ARG A 110 -4.94 50.00 -11.25
CA ARG A 110 -3.62 50.65 -11.12
C ARG A 110 -2.90 50.11 -9.88
N TRP A 111 -2.33 48.90 -10.00
CA TRP A 111 -1.52 48.24 -8.97
C TRP A 111 -0.02 48.28 -9.33
N PRO A 112 0.91 48.35 -8.35
CA PRO A 112 2.36 48.35 -8.58
C PRO A 112 2.91 46.94 -8.94
N GLY A 113 2.13 46.17 -9.70
CA GLY A 113 2.31 44.73 -9.88
C GLY A 113 3.66 44.31 -10.45
N ARG A 114 4.34 45.14 -11.27
CA ARG A 114 5.64 44.76 -11.86
C ARG A 114 6.76 44.70 -10.81
N ARG A 115 6.75 45.57 -9.79
CA ARG A 115 7.75 45.55 -8.71
C ARG A 115 7.49 44.41 -7.74
N LEU A 116 6.21 44.15 -7.42
CA LEU A 116 5.81 43.02 -6.58
C LEU A 116 6.04 41.67 -7.27
N ALA A 117 5.86 41.58 -8.59
CA ALA A 117 6.18 40.39 -9.39
C ALA A 117 7.67 40.07 -9.42
N LEU A 118 8.50 41.09 -9.63
CA LEU A 118 9.96 40.95 -9.62
C LEU A 118 10.45 40.60 -8.22
N PHE A 119 9.85 41.19 -7.19
CA PHE A 119 10.13 40.86 -5.80
C PHE A 119 9.69 39.43 -5.46
N GLY A 120 8.43 39.07 -5.73
CA GLY A 120 7.90 37.71 -5.47
C GLY A 120 8.59 36.64 -6.31
N GLY A 121 8.87 36.91 -7.59
CA GLY A 121 9.65 36.04 -8.46
C GLY A 121 11.10 35.91 -8.02
N GLY A 122 11.72 37.01 -7.58
CA GLY A 122 13.07 37.01 -7.00
C GLY A 122 13.15 36.26 -5.66
N VAL A 123 12.14 36.41 -4.81
CA VAL A 123 12.00 35.64 -3.56
C VAL A 123 11.79 34.16 -3.86
N CYS A 124 10.87 33.80 -4.78
CA CYS A 124 10.69 32.42 -5.20
C CYS A 124 11.96 31.83 -5.83
N ALA A 125 12.66 32.58 -6.68
CA ALA A 125 13.90 32.13 -7.32
C ALA A 125 15.05 32.00 -6.30
N ALA A 126 15.17 32.91 -5.35
CA ALA A 126 16.15 32.82 -4.27
C ALA A 126 15.87 31.64 -3.35
N LEU A 127 14.61 31.43 -2.96
CA LEU A 127 14.21 30.29 -2.14
C LEU A 127 14.40 28.97 -2.90
N LEU A 128 14.04 28.91 -4.18
CA LEU A 128 14.30 27.74 -5.04
C LEU A 128 15.80 27.49 -5.22
N ALA A 129 16.61 28.53 -5.40
CA ALA A 129 18.06 28.41 -5.51
C ALA A 129 18.70 27.93 -4.20
N ILE A 130 18.19 28.36 -3.05
CA ILE A 130 18.60 27.84 -1.74
C ILE A 130 18.26 26.35 -1.63
N VAL A 131 17.05 25.94 -2.04
CA VAL A 131 16.64 24.52 -2.06
C VAL A 131 17.54 23.69 -2.98
N VAL A 132 17.78 24.14 -4.21
CA VAL A 132 18.65 23.45 -5.18
C VAL A 132 20.11 23.39 -4.72
N ALA A 133 20.61 24.46 -4.10
CA ALA A 133 21.97 24.50 -3.54
C ALA A 133 22.13 23.58 -2.33
N PHE A 134 21.07 23.38 -1.53
CA PHE A 134 21.06 22.42 -0.43
C PHE A 134 20.96 20.96 -0.93
N GLU A 135 20.20 20.68 -1.99
CA GLU A 135 20.17 19.33 -2.59
C GLU A 135 21.49 18.95 -3.29
N GLY A 136 22.20 19.92 -3.87
CA GLY A 136 23.49 19.67 -4.55
C GLY A 136 24.67 19.35 -3.62
N LEU A 137 24.49 19.42 -2.30
CA LEU A 137 25.56 19.23 -1.31
C LEU A 137 25.48 17.90 -0.53
N HIS A 138 24.54 17.01 -0.85
CA HIS A 138 24.40 15.72 -0.16
C HIS A 138 24.58 14.52 -1.10
N GLU A 139 25.81 14.37 -1.60
CA GLU A 139 26.41 13.04 -1.76
C GLU A 139 27.20 12.71 -0.48
N THR A 140 26.53 12.18 0.55
CA THR A 140 27.24 11.42 1.59
C THR A 140 26.52 10.09 1.82
N PRO A 141 27.26 8.96 1.84
CA PRO A 141 26.67 7.66 2.02
C PRO A 141 26.24 7.46 3.49
N VAL A 142 25.14 6.72 3.63
CA VAL A 142 24.56 6.08 4.81
C VAL A 142 25.46 6.04 6.05
N GLY A 143 24.98 6.67 7.14
CA GLY A 143 25.42 6.36 8.49
C GLY A 143 25.65 7.57 9.40
N ALA A 144 24.59 8.18 9.92
CA ALA A 144 24.65 8.87 11.21
C ALA A 144 23.23 9.07 11.76
N ALA A 145 22.95 8.39 12.87
CA ALA A 145 21.98 8.86 13.84
C ALA A 145 22.48 10.21 14.36
N PHE A 146 21.73 11.31 14.14
CA PHE A 146 21.48 12.45 15.04
C PHE A 146 20.75 13.57 14.26
N ASP A 147 19.65 14.02 14.86
CA ASP A 147 18.81 15.21 14.62
C ASP A 147 18.18 15.44 13.23
N GLN A 148 16.84 15.43 13.21
CA GLN A 148 15.96 15.63 12.05
C GLN A 148 15.41 17.08 11.83
N PRO A 149 16.17 18.19 11.85
CA PRO A 149 15.61 19.50 11.46
C PRO A 149 15.58 19.76 9.94
N SER A 150 16.28 18.97 9.10
CA SER A 150 16.32 19.18 7.64
C SER A 150 15.14 18.53 6.88
N LEU A 151 14.68 17.36 7.34
CA LEU A 151 13.52 16.66 6.78
C LEU A 151 12.21 17.43 7.06
N GLU A 152 12.01 17.90 8.29
CA GLU A 152 10.80 18.63 8.69
C GLU A 152 10.58 19.93 7.90
N ARG A 153 11.65 20.71 7.67
CA ARG A 153 11.59 21.96 6.86
C ARG A 153 11.29 21.69 5.39
N MET A 154 11.84 20.62 4.83
CA MET A 154 11.58 20.22 3.44
C MET A 154 10.13 19.72 3.28
N GLU A 155 9.61 19.06 4.32
CA GLU A 155 8.23 18.64 4.40
C GLU A 155 7.26 19.83 4.51
N ALA A 156 7.61 20.85 5.29
CA ALA A 156 6.86 22.11 5.38
C ALA A 156 6.76 22.83 4.01
N LEU A 157 7.81 22.75 3.19
CA LEU A 157 7.81 23.26 1.81
C LEU A 157 6.94 22.42 0.87
N ARG A 158 7.01 21.09 0.97
CA ARG A 158 6.16 20.16 0.19
C ARG A 158 4.68 20.35 0.50
N ARG A 159 4.34 20.61 1.77
CA ARG A 159 2.98 20.92 2.23
C ARG A 159 2.50 22.32 1.82
N GLY A 160 3.38 23.16 1.26
CA GLY A 160 2.97 24.46 0.73
C GLY A 160 2.11 24.31 -0.53
N TYR A 161 0.88 24.80 -0.53
CA TYR A 161 0.07 24.87 -1.75
C TYR A 161 -0.15 26.32 -2.20
N PRO A 162 -0.02 26.64 -3.51
CA PRO A 162 0.32 25.76 -4.63
C PRO A 162 1.84 25.56 -4.86
N THR A 163 2.69 26.25 -4.11
CA THR A 163 4.13 26.39 -4.41
C THR A 163 4.98 25.15 -4.19
N GLY A 164 4.54 24.22 -3.36
CA GLY A 164 5.14 22.91 -3.13
C GLY A 164 4.79 21.87 -4.20
N MET A 165 3.69 22.07 -4.95
CA MET A 165 3.27 21.10 -5.99
C MET A 165 4.36 20.83 -7.05
N PRO A 166 5.10 21.83 -7.58
CA PRO A 166 6.23 21.55 -8.47
C PRO A 166 7.30 20.66 -7.84
N LEU A 167 7.59 20.81 -6.55
CA LEU A 167 8.54 19.95 -5.84
C LEU A 167 8.02 18.52 -5.72
N VAL A 168 6.76 18.34 -5.33
CA VAL A 168 6.10 17.03 -5.23
C VAL A 168 6.06 16.33 -6.60
N ILE A 169 5.74 17.05 -7.67
CA ILE A 169 5.72 16.52 -9.05
C ILE A 169 7.14 16.17 -9.51
N TRP A 170 8.13 17.05 -9.29
CA TRP A 170 9.52 16.79 -9.65
C TRP A 170 10.07 15.57 -8.91
N GLU A 171 9.79 15.45 -7.61
CA GLU A 171 10.20 14.33 -6.78
C GLU A 171 9.53 13.02 -7.23
N TYR A 172 8.25 13.06 -7.62
CA TYR A 172 7.60 11.92 -8.27
C TYR A 172 8.36 11.48 -9.53
N PHE A 173 8.68 12.40 -10.44
CA PHE A 173 9.46 12.04 -11.65
C PHE A 173 10.91 11.64 -11.36
N ARG A 174 11.51 12.15 -10.28
CA ARG A 174 12.83 11.70 -9.80
C ARG A 174 12.74 10.27 -9.28
N GLN A 175 11.79 9.99 -8.38
CA GLN A 175 11.52 8.67 -7.82
C GLN A 175 11.23 7.63 -8.91
N ARG A 176 10.54 8.01 -9.99
CA ARG A 176 10.34 7.16 -11.16
C ARG A 176 11.64 6.80 -11.88
N ARG A 177 12.50 7.79 -12.12
CA ARG A 177 13.81 7.57 -12.76
C ARG A 177 14.71 6.72 -11.87
N GLU A 178 14.70 6.97 -10.57
CA GLU A 178 15.40 6.18 -9.57
C GLU A 178 14.90 4.73 -9.51
N LEU A 179 13.58 4.49 -9.63
CA LEU A 179 13.03 3.14 -9.67
C LEU A 179 13.53 2.34 -10.87
N VAL A 180 13.52 2.95 -12.06
CA VAL A 180 14.05 2.33 -13.28
C VAL A 180 15.55 2.09 -13.17
N ALA A 181 16.30 3.08 -12.65
CA ALA A 181 17.75 2.95 -12.47
C ALA A 181 18.13 1.92 -11.39
N ALA A 182 17.36 1.84 -10.30
CA ALA A 182 17.57 0.86 -9.23
C ALA A 182 17.30 -0.57 -9.72
N ASP A 183 16.24 -0.81 -10.49
CA ASP A 183 15.98 -2.13 -11.08
C ASP A 183 17.17 -2.58 -11.95
N ALA A 184 17.69 -1.68 -12.80
CA ALA A 184 18.89 -1.96 -13.59
C ALA A 184 20.14 -2.21 -12.72
N GLY A 185 20.32 -1.42 -11.66
CA GLY A 185 21.44 -1.58 -10.73
C GLY A 185 21.38 -2.88 -9.91
N LEU A 186 20.20 -3.47 -9.74
CA LEU A 186 19.99 -4.71 -9.00
C LEU A 186 20.15 -5.97 -9.88
N GLU A 187 20.41 -5.87 -11.19
CA GLU A 187 20.58 -7.05 -12.07
C GLU A 187 21.70 -7.99 -11.59
N SER A 188 22.79 -7.41 -11.06
CA SER A 188 23.93 -8.13 -10.52
C SER A 188 23.78 -8.48 -9.03
N PHE A 189 22.73 -8.00 -8.36
CA PHE A 189 22.50 -8.28 -6.95
C PHE A 189 22.33 -9.78 -6.73
N ARG A 190 23.04 -10.32 -5.75
CA ARG A 190 22.87 -11.69 -5.28
C ARG A 190 22.81 -11.70 -3.77
N PHE A 191 21.94 -12.53 -3.22
CA PHE A 191 21.93 -12.77 -1.77
C PHE A 191 23.12 -13.64 -1.35
N GLY A 192 23.59 -14.51 -2.24
CA GLY A 192 24.43 -15.64 -1.86
C GLY A 192 23.60 -16.70 -1.11
N ALA A 193 22.31 -16.78 -1.40
CA ALA A 193 21.41 -17.70 -0.72
C ALA A 193 21.72 -19.14 -1.14
N SER A 194 21.61 -20.06 -0.20
CA SER A 194 21.89 -21.46 -0.42
C SER A 194 20.84 -22.35 0.21
N ARG A 195 20.85 -23.63 -0.15
CA ARG A 195 19.93 -24.60 0.42
C ARG A 195 20.48 -25.09 1.76
N SER A 196 19.84 -24.72 2.86
CA SER A 196 20.24 -25.14 4.22
C SER A 196 20.08 -26.65 4.45
N VAL A 197 19.22 -27.33 3.67
CA VAL A 197 18.98 -28.78 3.79
C VAL A 197 19.16 -29.48 2.44
N VAL A 198 20.26 -30.23 2.32
CA VAL A 198 20.60 -31.03 1.14
C VAL A 198 20.33 -32.51 1.43
N GLY A 199 19.49 -33.14 0.61
CA GLY A 199 19.15 -34.57 0.69
C GLY A 199 18.02 -34.92 1.68
N GLY A 200 17.20 -35.90 1.31
CA GLY A 200 16.20 -36.53 2.17
C GLY A 200 14.78 -35.93 2.15
N TRP A 201 14.56 -34.72 1.65
CA TRP A 201 13.20 -34.16 1.50
C TRP A 201 12.55 -34.68 0.20
N PRO A 202 11.24 -34.99 0.19
CA PRO A 202 10.49 -35.13 -1.05
C PRO A 202 10.43 -33.77 -1.76
N ARG A 203 9.80 -33.72 -2.95
CA ARG A 203 9.51 -32.47 -3.65
C ARG A 203 8.98 -31.42 -2.68
N ARG A 204 9.47 -30.19 -2.76
CA ARG A 204 9.05 -29.07 -1.90
C ARG A 204 8.17 -28.11 -2.69
N VAL A 205 7.02 -27.75 -2.13
CA VAL A 205 6.10 -26.79 -2.74
C VAL A 205 5.64 -25.81 -1.69
N HIS A 206 6.13 -24.58 -1.79
CA HIS A 206 5.90 -23.54 -0.80
C HIS A 206 5.13 -22.40 -1.44
N VAL A 207 4.04 -21.98 -0.79
CA VAL A 207 3.14 -20.97 -1.33
C VAL A 207 2.99 -19.81 -0.35
N LEU A 208 3.47 -18.64 -0.73
CA LEU A 208 3.19 -17.38 -0.03
C LEU A 208 2.02 -16.69 -0.71
N VAL A 209 0.89 -16.53 -0.01
CA VAL A 209 -0.28 -15.80 -0.49
C VAL A 209 -0.28 -14.42 0.13
N ILE A 210 -0.08 -13.40 -0.70
CA ILE A 210 -0.20 -12.00 -0.33
C ILE A 210 -1.67 -11.60 -0.55
N GLY A 211 -2.38 -11.49 0.57
CA GLY A 211 -3.75 -11.02 0.67
C GLY A 211 -3.85 -9.51 0.43
N GLU A 212 -4.99 -9.07 -0.08
CA GLU A 212 -5.29 -7.64 -0.26
C GLU A 212 -6.36 -7.21 0.73
N THR A 213 -6.06 -6.19 1.55
CA THR A 213 -7.03 -5.48 2.40
C THR A 213 -7.75 -6.37 3.46
N GLY A 214 -7.19 -7.53 3.82
CA GLY A 214 -7.81 -8.50 4.73
C GLY A 214 -7.56 -8.23 6.22
N ARG A 215 -8.58 -7.78 6.96
CA ARG A 215 -8.52 -7.50 8.40
C ARG A 215 -8.66 -8.74 9.26
N ALA A 216 -7.81 -8.87 10.28
CA ALA A 216 -7.86 -10.01 11.19
C ALA A 216 -9.13 -10.06 12.05
N ASP A 217 -9.67 -8.90 12.45
CA ASP A 217 -10.83 -8.80 13.35
C ASP A 217 -12.17 -9.07 12.67
N HIS A 218 -12.19 -9.18 11.34
CA HIS A 218 -13.34 -9.63 10.54
C HIS A 218 -13.26 -11.12 10.16
N TRP A 219 -12.29 -11.88 10.66
CA TRP A 219 -12.19 -13.32 10.39
C TRP A 219 -12.82 -14.13 11.54
N ALA A 220 -13.82 -14.95 11.23
CA ALA A 220 -14.48 -15.83 12.23
C ALA A 220 -13.48 -16.76 12.93
N LEU A 221 -12.46 -17.21 12.19
CA LEU A 221 -11.33 -18.01 12.69
C LEU A 221 -10.58 -17.31 13.84
N ASN A 222 -10.58 -15.98 13.87
CA ASN A 222 -9.96 -15.16 14.91
C ASN A 222 -10.93 -14.77 16.05
N GLY A 223 -12.19 -15.19 15.97
CA GLY A 223 -13.23 -14.87 16.95
C GLY A 223 -14.21 -13.78 16.51
N TYR A 224 -14.22 -13.39 15.24
CA TYR A 224 -15.27 -12.50 14.72
C TYR A 224 -16.66 -13.13 14.86
N SER A 225 -17.67 -12.31 15.16
CA SER A 225 -19.02 -12.79 15.50
C SER A 225 -19.81 -13.31 14.30
N ARG A 226 -19.49 -12.85 13.09
CA ARG A 226 -20.10 -13.34 11.85
C ARG A 226 -19.24 -14.46 11.27
N ASP A 227 -19.88 -15.47 10.70
CA ASP A 227 -19.22 -16.61 10.07
C ASP A 227 -18.60 -16.22 8.72
N SER A 228 -17.54 -15.40 8.73
CA SER A 228 -16.85 -14.91 7.53
C SER A 228 -15.80 -15.89 7.00
N THR A 229 -15.34 -16.86 7.79
CA THR A 229 -14.36 -17.89 7.36
C THR A 229 -14.84 -19.31 7.67
N PRO A 230 -15.98 -19.74 7.10
CA PRO A 230 -16.62 -21.01 7.46
C PRO A 230 -15.78 -22.25 7.15
N ARG A 231 -14.95 -22.23 6.10
CA ARG A 231 -14.17 -23.41 5.69
C ARG A 231 -12.93 -23.53 6.54
N LEU A 232 -12.16 -22.46 6.65
CA LEU A 232 -10.94 -22.41 7.45
C LEU A 232 -11.24 -22.65 8.93
N SER A 233 -12.36 -22.15 9.47
CA SER A 233 -12.75 -22.38 10.88
C SER A 233 -13.07 -23.83 11.21
N ARG A 234 -13.35 -24.68 10.21
CA ARG A 234 -13.57 -26.13 10.41
C ARG A 234 -12.28 -26.95 10.34
N ARG A 235 -11.15 -26.33 10.04
CA ARG A 235 -9.87 -27.01 9.89
C ARG A 235 -9.11 -27.04 11.22
N ASN A 236 -8.66 -28.23 11.60
CA ASN A 236 -7.86 -28.42 12.83
C ASN A 236 -6.34 -28.43 12.55
N ASP A 237 -5.94 -28.26 11.29
CA ASP A 237 -4.56 -28.32 10.80
C ASP A 237 -3.98 -26.94 10.44
N LEU A 238 -4.69 -25.86 10.78
CA LEU A 238 -4.26 -24.48 10.58
C LEU A 238 -3.60 -23.89 11.83
N ILE A 239 -2.71 -22.93 11.61
CA ILE A 239 -2.21 -22.00 12.63
C ILE A 239 -2.69 -20.61 12.23
N SER A 240 -3.48 -19.96 13.08
CA SER A 240 -3.95 -18.60 12.83
C SER A 240 -3.22 -17.61 13.75
N PHE A 241 -2.67 -16.55 13.18
CA PHE A 241 -1.94 -15.53 13.92
C PHE A 241 -2.87 -14.35 14.21
N LYS A 242 -3.41 -14.30 15.43
CA LYS A 242 -4.45 -13.33 15.80
C LYS A 242 -3.94 -11.90 15.91
N LYS A 243 -2.64 -11.72 16.13
CA LYS A 243 -1.99 -10.42 16.37
C LYS A 243 -0.89 -10.17 15.33
N PHE A 244 -1.30 -10.14 14.06
CA PHE A 244 -0.41 -9.86 12.94
C PHE A 244 -0.68 -8.44 12.41
N TYR A 245 0.36 -7.65 12.21
CA TYR A 245 0.22 -6.22 11.87
C TYR A 245 1.06 -5.83 10.68
N SER A 246 0.53 -4.95 9.82
CA SER A 246 1.29 -4.31 8.76
C SER A 246 1.63 -2.89 9.14
N ARG A 247 2.90 -2.48 8.96
CA ARG A 247 3.31 -1.09 9.24
C ARG A 247 2.87 -0.09 8.18
N ALA A 248 2.67 -0.56 6.95
CA ALA A 248 2.23 0.24 5.82
C ALA A 248 0.77 -0.06 5.47
N THR A 249 0.03 0.96 5.05
CA THR A 249 -1.43 0.89 4.81
C THR A 249 -1.78 1.12 3.34
N PHE A 250 -0.82 0.87 2.45
CA PHE A 250 -0.95 0.94 1.00
C PHE A 250 -0.18 -0.22 0.38
N THR A 251 -0.80 -0.96 -0.55
CA THR A 251 -0.22 -2.11 -1.27
C THR A 251 1.18 -1.84 -1.81
N ARG A 252 1.38 -0.67 -2.44
CA ARG A 252 2.67 -0.21 -3.00
C ARG A 252 3.81 -0.23 -1.97
N LEU A 253 3.51 -0.01 -0.69
CA LEU A 253 4.48 0.07 0.40
C LEU A 253 4.54 -1.22 1.23
N SER A 254 3.39 -1.87 1.47
CA SER A 254 3.29 -3.11 2.27
C SER A 254 3.90 -4.32 1.57
N VAL A 255 3.61 -4.51 0.28
CA VAL A 255 4.07 -5.69 -0.47
C VAL A 255 5.60 -5.76 -0.59
N PRO A 256 6.33 -4.66 -0.87
CA PRO A 256 7.80 -4.69 -0.81
C PRO A 256 8.37 -5.06 0.56
N VAL A 257 7.72 -4.67 1.66
CA VAL A 257 8.14 -5.05 3.03
C VAL A 257 7.91 -6.55 3.29
N ILE A 258 6.86 -7.14 2.75
CA ILE A 258 6.61 -8.59 2.82
C ILE A 258 7.67 -9.37 2.04
N LEU A 259 8.04 -8.86 0.86
CA LEU A 259 8.88 -9.57 -0.10
C LEU A 259 10.39 -9.38 0.09
N SER A 260 10.84 -8.42 0.88
CA SER A 260 12.27 -8.07 1.02
C SER A 260 12.58 -7.64 2.45
N ARG A 261 13.85 -7.37 2.77
CA ARG A 261 14.23 -6.77 4.07
C ARG A 261 14.05 -5.24 4.11
N LYS A 262 13.17 -4.69 3.26
CA LYS A 262 12.88 -3.25 3.23
C LYS A 262 12.42 -2.78 4.62
N PRO A 263 13.00 -1.68 5.15
CA PRO A 263 12.62 -1.18 6.45
C PRO A 263 11.11 -0.90 6.51
N PRO A 264 10.43 -1.34 7.57
CA PRO A 264 9.00 -1.08 7.73
C PRO A 264 8.75 0.42 7.86
N GLY A 265 7.80 0.95 7.08
CA GLY A 265 7.51 2.39 7.04
C GLY A 265 8.40 3.21 6.09
N SER A 266 9.35 2.57 5.39
CA SER A 266 10.07 3.17 4.25
C SER A 266 9.07 3.63 3.19
N VAL A 267 9.11 4.93 2.86
CA VAL A 267 8.29 5.54 1.81
C VAL A 267 9.04 5.63 0.47
N GLU A 268 10.32 5.22 0.46
CA GLU A 268 11.13 5.15 -0.74
C GLU A 268 10.56 4.12 -1.72
N ALA A 269 10.48 4.46 -3.00
CA ALA A 269 10.03 3.50 -4.01
C ALA A 269 11.05 2.38 -4.24
N THR A 270 12.32 2.64 -3.96
CA THR A 270 13.43 1.73 -4.22
C THR A 270 13.92 1.08 -2.94
N PHE A 271 14.60 -0.05 -3.08
CA PHE A 271 15.34 -0.69 -2.00
C PHE A 271 16.54 -1.42 -2.60
N GLY A 272 17.69 -1.38 -1.93
CA GLY A 272 18.96 -1.91 -2.45
C GLY A 272 19.08 -3.44 -2.44
N GLU A 273 17.95 -4.14 -2.48
CA GLU A 273 17.86 -5.59 -2.32
C GLU A 273 16.74 -6.14 -3.22
N ARG A 274 16.95 -7.34 -3.76
CA ARG A 274 15.96 -8.09 -4.53
C ARG A 274 14.92 -8.76 -3.59
N SER A 275 13.89 -9.38 -4.13
CA SER A 275 12.86 -10.06 -3.34
C SER A 275 13.29 -11.46 -2.87
N LEU A 276 12.49 -12.05 -1.97
CA LEU A 276 12.63 -13.44 -1.54
C LEU A 276 12.56 -14.45 -2.69
N LEU A 277 11.98 -14.08 -3.85
CA LEU A 277 11.98 -14.92 -5.04
C LEU A 277 13.41 -15.07 -5.59
N GLN A 278 14.22 -14.01 -5.56
CA GLN A 278 15.64 -14.10 -5.91
C GLN A 278 16.38 -15.04 -4.95
N ALA A 279 16.14 -14.95 -3.64
CA ALA A 279 16.75 -15.86 -2.66
C ALA A 279 16.31 -17.32 -2.86
N ALA A 280 15.03 -17.56 -3.15
CA ALA A 280 14.50 -18.90 -3.43
C ALA A 280 15.10 -19.48 -4.73
N ARG A 281 15.25 -18.66 -5.76
CA ARG A 281 15.89 -19.03 -7.03
C ARG A 281 17.36 -19.41 -6.83
N GLU A 282 18.12 -18.61 -6.09
CA GLU A 282 19.51 -18.92 -5.72
C GLU A 282 19.63 -20.25 -4.96
N ALA A 283 18.64 -20.56 -4.11
CA ALA A 283 18.55 -21.85 -3.40
C ALA A 283 17.99 -23.02 -4.24
N GLY A 284 17.77 -22.81 -5.54
CA GLY A 284 17.41 -23.85 -6.51
C GLY A 284 15.91 -24.16 -6.63
N TYR A 285 15.03 -23.29 -6.12
CA TYR A 285 13.60 -23.37 -6.40
C TYR A 285 13.31 -22.84 -7.81
N HIS A 286 12.36 -23.46 -8.49
CA HIS A 286 11.64 -22.77 -9.54
C HIS A 286 10.69 -21.76 -8.89
N THR A 287 10.72 -20.51 -9.36
CA THR A 287 10.04 -19.39 -8.70
C THR A 287 8.96 -18.79 -9.60
N VAL A 288 7.77 -18.59 -9.05
CA VAL A 288 6.62 -18.10 -9.82
C VAL A 288 5.90 -16.99 -9.05
N TRP A 289 5.60 -15.90 -9.75
CA TRP A 289 4.67 -14.86 -9.32
C TRP A 289 3.35 -15.00 -10.06
N LEU A 290 2.27 -15.30 -9.35
CA LEU A 290 0.91 -15.41 -9.91
C LEU A 290 0.03 -14.31 -9.31
N SER A 291 -0.36 -13.33 -10.11
CA SER A 291 -1.12 -12.17 -9.63
C SER A 291 -2.50 -12.10 -10.26
N ASN A 292 -3.51 -11.90 -9.41
CA ASN A 292 -4.82 -11.44 -9.82
C ASN A 292 -4.94 -9.92 -9.88
N GLN A 293 -3.97 -9.19 -9.33
CA GLN A 293 -3.85 -7.75 -9.58
C GLN A 293 -3.17 -7.53 -10.93
N ALA A 294 -3.66 -6.59 -11.73
CA ALA A 294 -2.96 -6.14 -12.93
C ALA A 294 -1.59 -5.54 -12.57
N PRO A 295 -0.60 -5.57 -13.47
CA PRO A 295 0.59 -4.74 -13.31
C PRO A 295 0.14 -3.28 -13.21
N MET A 296 0.43 -2.64 -12.07
CA MET A 296 -0.04 -1.29 -11.73
C MET A 296 0.47 -0.25 -12.76
N GLY A 297 -0.44 0.38 -13.51
CA GLY A 297 -0.20 1.59 -14.30
C GLY A 297 0.54 1.44 -15.65
N PHE A 298 0.86 2.58 -16.27
CA PHE A 298 1.61 2.66 -17.55
C PHE A 298 3.13 2.41 -17.40
N HIS A 299 3.62 2.32 -16.16
CA HIS A 299 5.04 2.27 -15.81
C HIS A 299 5.29 1.24 -14.71
N ASP A 300 6.53 0.79 -14.54
CA ASP A 300 6.91 -0.11 -13.44
C ASP A 300 6.59 0.48 -12.06
N SER A 301 6.09 -0.37 -11.16
CA SER A 301 5.89 -0.12 -9.73
C SER A 301 6.90 -0.96 -8.92
N PRO A 302 7.17 -0.63 -7.65
CA PRO A 302 8.01 -1.44 -6.75
C PRO A 302 7.57 -2.90 -6.70
N ILE A 303 6.26 -3.15 -6.78
CA ILE A 303 5.71 -4.51 -6.82
C ILE A 303 6.09 -5.21 -8.12
N THR A 304 5.93 -4.55 -9.29
CA THR A 304 6.28 -5.18 -10.57
C THR A 304 7.78 -5.39 -10.71
N VAL A 305 8.62 -4.50 -10.17
CA VAL A 305 10.07 -4.68 -10.09
C VAL A 305 10.43 -5.94 -9.31
N LEU A 306 9.85 -6.15 -8.13
CA LEU A 306 10.11 -7.35 -7.33
C LEU A 306 9.49 -8.61 -7.93
N ALA A 307 8.35 -8.50 -8.62
CA ALA A 307 7.71 -9.63 -9.31
C ALA A 307 8.58 -10.17 -10.47
N LYS A 308 9.40 -9.32 -11.12
CA LYS A 308 10.37 -9.72 -12.15
C LYS A 308 11.50 -10.61 -11.61
N ASP A 309 11.65 -10.72 -10.29
CA ASP A 309 12.61 -11.64 -9.69
C ASP A 309 12.13 -13.11 -9.71
N ALA A 310 10.88 -13.38 -10.10
CA ALA A 310 10.46 -14.76 -10.39
C ALA A 310 11.08 -15.26 -11.70
N ASP A 311 11.18 -16.58 -11.88
CA ASP A 311 11.44 -17.17 -13.20
C ASP A 311 10.25 -16.95 -14.15
N GLU A 312 9.04 -16.96 -13.58
CA GLU A 312 7.80 -16.73 -14.31
C GLU A 312 6.89 -15.75 -13.57
N ALA A 313 6.49 -14.66 -14.23
CA ALA A 313 5.47 -13.75 -13.74
C ALA A 313 4.20 -13.85 -14.61
N ARG A 314 3.06 -14.13 -13.97
CA ARG A 314 1.76 -14.33 -14.62
C ARG A 314 0.72 -13.40 -14.00
N PHE A 315 0.19 -12.47 -14.80
CA PHE A 315 -0.87 -11.55 -14.40
C PHE A 315 -2.18 -11.97 -15.07
N VAL A 316 -3.19 -12.34 -14.29
CA VAL A 316 -4.42 -12.97 -14.80
C VAL A 316 -5.52 -11.93 -15.09
N SER A 317 -5.60 -10.86 -14.30
CA SER A 317 -6.59 -9.80 -14.55
C SER A 317 -6.18 -8.85 -15.69
N PRO A 318 -7.14 -8.39 -16.50
CA PRO A 318 -6.92 -7.30 -17.46
C PRO A 318 -6.62 -5.98 -16.74
N VAL A 319 -5.95 -5.06 -17.43
CA VAL A 319 -5.42 -3.79 -16.89
C VAL A 319 -6.53 -2.78 -16.48
N ASP A 320 -7.81 -3.05 -16.75
CA ASP A 320 -8.92 -2.18 -16.37
C ASP A 320 -9.86 -2.80 -15.31
N TYR A 321 -9.76 -2.36 -14.06
CA TYR A 321 -10.70 -2.71 -12.97
C TYR A 321 -12.09 -2.05 -13.13
N ARG A 322 -12.52 -1.77 -14.38
CA ARG A 322 -13.84 -1.22 -14.71
C ARG A 322 -14.93 -2.28 -14.60
N HIS A 323 -14.58 -3.54 -14.81
CA HIS A 323 -15.44 -4.71 -14.65
C HIS A 323 -15.05 -5.47 -13.37
N ALA A 324 -15.87 -6.44 -12.95
CA ALA A 324 -15.64 -7.19 -11.72
C ALA A 324 -14.25 -7.89 -11.62
N GLY A 325 -13.54 -7.96 -12.75
CA GLY A 325 -12.20 -8.53 -12.85
C GLY A 325 -12.25 -10.05 -12.82
N VAL A 326 -11.09 -10.66 -12.60
CA VAL A 326 -10.97 -12.09 -12.31
C VAL A 326 -11.11 -12.27 -10.79
N ARG A 327 -11.81 -13.33 -10.35
CA ARG A 327 -11.95 -13.64 -8.92
C ARG A 327 -10.78 -14.51 -8.48
N ASP A 328 -10.34 -14.42 -7.23
CA ASP A 328 -9.13 -15.15 -6.78
C ASP A 328 -9.26 -16.67 -6.93
N GLU A 329 -10.47 -17.21 -6.83
CA GLU A 329 -10.76 -18.64 -7.12
C GLU A 329 -10.35 -19.06 -8.54
N ASP A 330 -10.40 -18.15 -9.50
CA ASP A 330 -10.00 -18.40 -10.89
C ASP A 330 -8.47 -18.52 -11.05
N LEU A 331 -7.69 -18.24 -9.99
CA LEU A 331 -6.26 -18.57 -9.93
C LEU A 331 -6.03 -20.07 -9.69
N LEU A 332 -6.96 -20.79 -9.06
CA LEU A 332 -6.79 -22.21 -8.69
C LEU A 332 -6.51 -23.12 -9.89
N PRO A 333 -7.13 -22.94 -11.07
CA PRO A 333 -6.72 -23.66 -12.29
C PRO A 333 -5.29 -23.36 -12.75
N HIS A 334 -4.78 -22.15 -12.55
CA HIS A 334 -3.39 -21.78 -12.87
C HIS A 334 -2.42 -22.47 -11.92
N VAL A 335 -2.72 -22.47 -10.62
CA VAL A 335 -1.95 -23.21 -9.60
C VAL A 335 -1.90 -24.70 -9.96
N ARG A 336 -3.04 -25.32 -10.25
CA ARG A 336 -3.10 -26.74 -10.65
C ARG A 336 -2.21 -27.06 -11.86
N ARG A 337 -2.18 -26.18 -12.87
CA ARG A 337 -1.28 -26.35 -14.04
C ARG A 337 0.18 -26.25 -13.66
N LEU A 338 0.56 -25.28 -12.81
CA LEU A 338 1.94 -25.14 -12.32
C LEU A 338 2.39 -26.38 -11.53
N LEU A 339 1.53 -26.88 -10.63
CA LEU A 339 1.82 -28.06 -9.82
C LEU A 339 2.02 -29.34 -10.66
N ALA A 340 1.30 -29.44 -11.79
CA ALA A 340 1.34 -30.59 -12.69
C ALA A 340 2.44 -30.51 -13.77
N ALA A 341 2.82 -29.30 -14.19
CA ALA A 341 3.76 -29.09 -15.31
C ALA A 341 5.20 -29.50 -14.98
N ASP A 342 5.59 -29.40 -13.71
CA ASP A 342 6.97 -29.59 -13.28
C ASP A 342 7.03 -30.31 -11.93
N GLN A 343 8.07 -31.11 -11.71
CA GLN A 343 8.36 -31.79 -10.44
C GLN A 343 9.52 -31.15 -9.67
N ARG A 344 10.12 -30.05 -10.17
CA ARG A 344 11.07 -29.23 -9.43
C ARG A 344 10.46 -28.71 -8.13
N ASP A 345 11.33 -28.41 -7.18
CA ASP A 345 10.97 -27.67 -5.99
C ASP A 345 10.39 -26.30 -6.42
N LEU A 346 9.22 -25.94 -5.91
CA LEU A 346 8.47 -24.75 -6.32
C LEU A 346 8.33 -23.78 -5.15
N PHE A 347 8.68 -22.52 -5.40
CA PHE A 347 8.33 -21.40 -4.55
C PHE A 347 7.37 -20.48 -5.31
N LEU A 348 6.12 -20.45 -4.89
CA LEU A 348 5.04 -19.72 -5.55
C LEU A 348 4.59 -18.55 -4.68
N VAL A 349 4.62 -17.35 -5.21
CA VAL A 349 3.93 -16.19 -4.61
C VAL A 349 2.63 -15.97 -5.35
N ILE A 350 1.52 -15.92 -4.62
CA ILE A 350 0.19 -15.59 -5.15
C ILE A 350 -0.22 -14.22 -4.62
N HIS A 351 -0.48 -13.26 -5.50
CA HIS A 351 -0.96 -11.92 -5.13
C HIS A 351 -2.44 -11.78 -5.50
N THR A 352 -3.29 -11.64 -4.49
CA THR A 352 -4.76 -11.72 -4.62
C THR A 352 -5.40 -10.34 -4.75
N MET A 353 -6.66 -10.30 -5.22
CA MET A 353 -7.51 -9.11 -5.13
C MET A 353 -8.22 -9.01 -3.77
N GLY A 354 -8.34 -10.13 -3.04
CA GLY A 354 -8.75 -10.19 -1.64
C GLY A 354 -10.03 -9.41 -1.37
N SER A 355 -9.96 -8.52 -0.38
CA SER A 355 -11.08 -7.65 0.02
C SER A 355 -10.90 -6.21 -0.47
N HIS A 356 -10.26 -5.99 -1.61
CA HIS A 356 -10.15 -4.66 -2.21
C HIS A 356 -11.55 -4.05 -2.49
N PHE A 357 -11.68 -2.73 -2.28
CA PHE A 357 -12.92 -1.98 -2.46
C PHE A 357 -13.63 -2.27 -3.80
N ARG A 358 -14.96 -2.08 -3.78
CA ARG A 358 -15.97 -2.77 -4.61
C ARG A 358 -16.08 -4.25 -4.23
N TYR A 359 -16.22 -4.52 -2.94
CA TYR A 359 -16.18 -5.88 -2.36
C TYR A 359 -17.06 -6.91 -3.08
N ARG A 360 -18.24 -6.48 -3.58
CA ARG A 360 -19.15 -7.31 -4.38
C ARG A 360 -18.53 -7.97 -5.59
N ASP A 361 -17.56 -7.30 -6.20
CA ASP A 361 -16.87 -7.80 -7.38
C ASP A 361 -15.85 -8.90 -7.01
N ARG A 362 -15.51 -9.06 -5.72
CA ARG A 362 -14.54 -10.04 -5.22
C ARG A 362 -15.12 -11.43 -5.01
N TYR A 363 -16.45 -11.54 -4.90
CA TYR A 363 -17.11 -12.79 -4.59
C TYR A 363 -18.14 -13.22 -5.63
N ARG A 364 -18.54 -14.49 -5.53
CA ARG A 364 -19.63 -15.05 -6.33
C ARG A 364 -20.94 -15.01 -5.53
N PRO A 365 -22.11 -15.13 -6.18
CA PRO A 365 -23.39 -15.16 -5.48
C PRO A 365 -23.45 -16.18 -4.32
N GLU A 366 -22.69 -17.28 -4.39
CA GLU A 366 -22.66 -18.30 -3.34
C GLU A 366 -21.97 -17.85 -2.03
N ASP A 367 -21.18 -16.78 -2.05
CA ASP A 367 -20.62 -16.15 -0.84
C ASP A 367 -21.40 -14.93 -0.38
N ALA A 368 -22.43 -14.50 -1.11
CA ALA A 368 -23.26 -13.34 -0.77
C ALA A 368 -24.23 -13.68 0.38
N VAL A 369 -23.69 -13.91 1.58
CA VAL A 369 -24.43 -14.36 2.77
C VAL A 369 -24.91 -13.18 3.60
N PHE A 370 -24.07 -12.16 3.77
CA PHE A 370 -24.41 -10.96 4.52
C PHE A 370 -25.07 -9.97 3.57
N LEU A 371 -26.35 -9.68 3.82
CA LEU A 371 -27.20 -8.81 3.01
C LEU A 371 -27.91 -7.79 3.90
N PRO A 372 -28.23 -6.58 3.40
CA PRO A 372 -27.92 -6.10 2.05
C PRO A 372 -26.45 -5.68 1.90
N ASP A 373 -25.86 -5.97 0.75
CA ASP A 373 -24.46 -5.69 0.38
C ASP A 373 -24.37 -4.65 -0.75
N LYS A 374 -25.47 -3.97 -1.07
CA LYS A 374 -25.54 -2.76 -1.92
C LYS A 374 -26.81 -1.95 -1.62
N PRO A 375 -26.81 -0.64 -1.93
CA PRO A 375 -28.04 0.13 -1.95
C PRO A 375 -29.02 -0.35 -3.04
N GLU A 376 -30.29 0.04 -2.90
CA GLU A 376 -31.35 -0.24 -3.88
C GLU A 376 -30.99 0.32 -5.27
N HIS A 377 -30.43 1.53 -5.29
CA HIS A 377 -29.99 2.22 -6.50
C HIS A 377 -28.48 2.50 -6.46
N GLY A 378 -27.76 2.04 -7.49
CA GLY A 378 -26.31 2.25 -7.63
C GLY A 378 -25.47 1.30 -6.79
N ASP A 379 -24.21 1.69 -6.58
CA ASP A 379 -23.21 0.95 -5.81
C ASP A 379 -22.93 1.60 -4.45
N ALA A 380 -22.42 0.80 -3.52
CA ALA A 380 -21.92 1.31 -2.24
C ALA A 380 -20.76 2.29 -2.49
N ARG A 381 -20.72 3.35 -1.68
CA ARG A 381 -19.70 4.41 -1.78
C ARG A 381 -18.79 4.31 -0.57
N LEU A 382 -17.50 4.04 -0.80
CA LEU A 382 -16.50 3.78 0.25
C LEU A 382 -16.55 4.84 1.36
N TYR A 383 -16.64 6.11 0.98
CA TYR A 383 -16.56 7.22 1.92
C TYR A 383 -17.91 7.89 2.26
N ASP A 384 -19.02 7.16 2.12
CA ASP A 384 -20.35 7.59 2.56
C ASP A 384 -20.76 6.83 3.84
N PRO A 385 -20.83 7.47 5.01
CA PRO A 385 -21.20 6.82 6.27
C PRO A 385 -22.58 6.14 6.23
N ASN A 386 -23.51 6.63 5.38
CA ASN A 386 -24.84 6.01 5.24
C ASN A 386 -24.77 4.64 4.56
N HIS A 387 -23.62 4.30 3.95
CA HIS A 387 -23.39 3.03 3.30
C HIS A 387 -22.62 2.03 4.19
N LYS A 388 -22.35 2.36 5.45
CA LYS A 388 -21.62 1.48 6.40
C LYS A 388 -22.12 0.03 6.37
N GLU A 389 -23.43 -0.19 6.47
CA GLU A 389 -23.99 -1.55 6.48
C GLU A 389 -23.66 -2.31 5.19
N TYR A 390 -23.86 -1.70 4.02
CA TYR A 390 -23.54 -2.31 2.73
C TYR A 390 -22.04 -2.61 2.59
N LEU A 391 -21.18 -1.71 3.09
CA LEU A 391 -19.73 -1.86 3.06
C LEU A 391 -19.29 -3.04 3.93
N VAL A 392 -19.73 -3.09 5.20
CA VAL A 392 -19.38 -4.17 6.12
C VAL A 392 -19.90 -5.52 5.61
N ASN A 393 -21.15 -5.58 5.13
CA ASN A 393 -21.72 -6.81 4.58
C ASN A 393 -20.97 -7.29 3.32
N GLY A 394 -20.67 -6.39 2.39
CA GLY A 394 -19.87 -6.71 1.21
C GLY A 394 -18.46 -7.17 1.56
N TYR A 395 -17.83 -6.51 2.54
CA TYR A 395 -16.50 -6.84 3.02
C TYR A 395 -16.43 -8.23 3.66
N ASP A 396 -17.39 -8.57 4.52
CA ASP A 396 -17.46 -9.90 5.14
C ASP A 396 -17.70 -11.00 4.09
N ASN A 397 -18.47 -10.71 3.03
CA ASN A 397 -18.66 -11.62 1.90
C ASN A 397 -17.36 -11.78 1.07
N SER A 398 -16.52 -10.75 0.91
CA SER A 398 -15.22 -10.92 0.23
C SER A 398 -14.23 -11.73 1.07
N ILE A 399 -14.31 -11.67 2.40
CA ILE A 399 -13.57 -12.58 3.29
C ILE A 399 -14.04 -14.02 3.10
N ARG A 400 -15.35 -14.28 2.94
CA ARG A 400 -15.87 -15.64 2.62
C ARG A 400 -15.33 -16.20 1.31
N ALA A 401 -15.15 -15.36 0.30
CA ALA A 401 -14.50 -15.77 -0.95
C ALA A 401 -13.00 -16.05 -0.76
N THR A 402 -12.31 -15.24 0.05
CA THR A 402 -10.91 -15.49 0.43
C THR A 402 -10.77 -16.82 1.19
N ASP A 403 -11.68 -17.10 2.13
CA ASP A 403 -11.80 -18.39 2.84
C ASP A 403 -11.95 -19.56 1.86
N ARG A 404 -12.82 -19.43 0.85
CA ARG A 404 -12.97 -20.46 -0.20
C ARG A 404 -11.71 -20.66 -1.01
N PHE A 405 -11.07 -19.59 -1.45
CA PHE A 405 -9.84 -19.64 -2.22
C PHE A 405 -8.73 -20.36 -1.45
N LEU A 406 -8.50 -19.97 -0.20
CA LEU A 406 -7.45 -20.54 0.66
C LEU A 406 -7.70 -22.02 0.96
N ASP A 407 -8.94 -22.40 1.29
CA ASP A 407 -9.28 -23.81 1.51
C ASP A 407 -9.09 -24.65 0.23
N GLY A 408 -9.49 -24.11 -0.93
CA GLY A 408 -9.27 -24.74 -2.24
C GLY A 408 -7.79 -24.91 -2.58
N LEU A 409 -6.96 -23.91 -2.26
CA LEU A 409 -5.50 -23.97 -2.43
C LEU A 409 -4.89 -25.04 -1.51
N ILE A 410 -5.26 -25.04 -0.22
CA ILE A 410 -4.81 -26.06 0.73
C ILE A 410 -5.22 -27.46 0.24
N ALA A 411 -6.43 -27.63 -0.26
CA ALA A 411 -6.90 -28.90 -0.80
C ALA A 411 -6.12 -29.37 -2.04
N GLN A 412 -5.56 -28.47 -2.84
CA GLN A 412 -4.65 -28.84 -3.94
C GLN A 412 -3.27 -29.25 -3.40
N LEU A 413 -2.69 -28.47 -2.48
CA LEU A 413 -1.38 -28.76 -1.90
C LEU A 413 -1.39 -30.05 -1.08
N GLY A 414 -2.45 -30.32 -0.34
CA GLY A 414 -2.61 -31.53 0.48
C GLY A 414 -2.73 -32.83 -0.31
N LYS A 415 -2.96 -32.76 -1.64
CA LYS A 415 -2.98 -33.94 -2.53
C LYS A 415 -1.61 -34.27 -3.11
N LEU A 416 -0.62 -33.42 -2.91
CA LEU A 416 0.73 -33.63 -3.45
C LEU A 416 1.49 -34.62 -2.57
N ASP A 417 2.28 -35.48 -3.20
CA ASP A 417 3.36 -36.21 -2.52
C ASP A 417 4.58 -35.28 -2.37
N ALA A 418 4.39 -34.21 -1.60
CA ALA A 418 5.34 -33.13 -1.44
C ALA A 418 5.34 -32.59 0.00
N ALA A 419 6.52 -32.13 0.44
CA ALA A 419 6.64 -31.33 1.64
C ALA A 419 6.19 -29.91 1.31
N SER A 420 4.98 -29.55 1.71
CA SER A 420 4.31 -28.33 1.28
C SER A 420 3.85 -27.50 2.46
N TRP A 421 3.82 -26.19 2.27
CA TRP A 421 3.13 -25.28 3.18
C TRP A 421 2.54 -24.10 2.41
N MET A 422 1.53 -23.50 3.02
CA MET A 422 0.92 -22.25 2.58
C MET A 422 1.00 -21.25 3.74
N PHE A 423 1.45 -20.03 3.46
CA PHE A 423 1.35 -18.90 4.37
C PHE A 423 0.56 -17.79 3.69
N TYR A 424 -0.57 -17.42 4.29
CA TYR A 424 -1.36 -16.26 3.89
C TYR A 424 -1.10 -15.12 4.85
N VAL A 425 -0.90 -13.92 4.31
CA VAL A 425 -0.83 -12.67 5.06
C VAL A 425 -1.43 -11.55 4.22
N ALA A 426 -2.37 -10.79 4.79
CA ALA A 426 -2.88 -9.59 4.15
C ALA A 426 -1.86 -8.44 4.23
N ASP A 427 -1.80 -7.64 3.18
CA ASP A 427 -0.84 -6.57 3.03
C ASP A 427 -1.16 -5.36 3.93
N HIS A 428 -2.44 -4.99 4.05
CA HIS A 428 -3.01 -4.03 4.99
C HIS A 428 -4.49 -4.37 5.28
N GLY A 429 -5.12 -3.59 6.18
CA GLY A 429 -6.57 -3.63 6.41
C GLY A 429 -7.30 -2.42 5.84
N GLU A 430 -8.56 -2.20 6.21
CA GLU A 430 -9.40 -1.09 5.74
C GLU A 430 -10.43 -0.65 6.78
N ALA A 431 -10.53 0.65 7.03
CA ALA A 431 -11.53 1.21 7.93
C ALA A 431 -12.92 1.11 7.30
N LEU A 432 -13.93 0.78 8.12
CA LEU A 432 -15.32 0.55 7.66
C LEU A 432 -16.34 1.32 8.52
N PHE A 433 -15.98 2.52 8.98
CA PHE A 433 -16.79 3.34 9.89
C PHE A 433 -17.13 2.66 11.23
N ASP A 434 -16.31 1.70 11.65
CA ASP A 434 -16.56 0.79 12.76
C ASP A 434 -15.89 1.17 14.09
N ASP A 435 -15.15 2.29 14.10
CA ASP A 435 -14.64 2.92 15.31
C ASP A 435 -15.12 4.38 15.46
N CYS A 436 -14.68 5.06 16.53
CA CYS A 436 -15.08 6.43 16.84
C CYS A 436 -14.53 7.48 15.87
N ARG A 437 -13.55 7.12 15.02
CA ARG A 437 -12.99 8.04 14.02
C ARG A 437 -14.00 8.24 12.89
N ALA A 438 -14.92 7.29 12.69
CA ALA A 438 -15.90 7.30 11.61
C ALA A 438 -15.24 7.53 10.24
N GLU A 439 -14.07 6.92 10.06
CA GLU A 439 -13.28 6.92 8.82
C GLU A 439 -13.57 5.65 8.01
N SER A 440 -13.24 5.70 6.72
CA SER A 440 -13.37 4.57 5.81
C SER A 440 -12.27 4.59 4.75
N GLY A 441 -11.93 3.44 4.21
CA GLY A 441 -10.80 3.27 3.29
C GLY A 441 -9.51 2.95 4.01
N HIS A 442 -8.39 3.03 3.29
CA HIS A 442 -7.05 2.81 3.82
C HIS A 442 -6.11 3.98 3.48
N GLY A 443 -4.92 3.98 4.09
CA GLY A 443 -3.94 5.06 3.99
C GLY A 443 -3.75 5.85 5.29
N GLN A 444 -4.79 5.89 6.12
CA GLN A 444 -4.74 6.39 7.49
C GLN A 444 -4.10 5.36 8.44
N SER A 445 -3.50 5.84 9.53
CA SER A 445 -2.94 4.98 10.58
C SER A 445 -3.99 4.72 11.66
N SER A 446 -4.56 3.51 11.65
CA SER A 446 -5.61 3.07 12.58
C SER A 446 -5.47 1.57 12.89
N PRO A 447 -6.09 1.04 13.97
CA PRO A 447 -6.11 -0.40 14.21
C PRO A 447 -6.67 -1.17 13.01
N ALA A 448 -7.75 -0.68 12.40
CA ALA A 448 -8.42 -1.30 11.26
C ALA A 448 -7.52 -1.40 10.02
N THR A 449 -6.62 -0.44 9.79
CA THR A 449 -5.73 -0.44 8.62
C THR A 449 -4.42 -1.20 8.86
N HIS A 450 -4.03 -1.40 10.13
CA HIS A 450 -2.80 -2.10 10.49
C HIS A 450 -3.00 -3.56 10.91
N HIS A 451 -4.16 -3.95 11.47
CA HIS A 451 -4.41 -5.30 11.98
C HIS A 451 -4.87 -6.25 10.87
N VAL A 452 -3.98 -7.13 10.41
CA VAL A 452 -4.17 -7.93 9.20
C VAL A 452 -4.31 -9.42 9.49
N ALA A 453 -5.09 -10.11 8.67
CA ALA A 453 -5.27 -11.55 8.79
C ALA A 453 -4.01 -12.31 8.31
N ALA A 454 -3.60 -13.31 9.06
CA ALA A 454 -2.53 -14.23 8.69
C ALA A 454 -2.80 -15.66 9.15
N VAL A 455 -2.55 -16.64 8.27
CA VAL A 455 -2.79 -18.07 8.51
C VAL A 455 -1.70 -18.90 7.85
N TRP A 456 -1.24 -19.93 8.56
CA TRP A 456 -0.29 -20.91 8.05
C TRP A 456 -0.89 -22.32 8.05
N TRP A 457 -0.55 -23.09 7.02
CA TRP A 457 -0.87 -24.51 6.87
C TRP A 457 0.34 -25.28 6.37
N GLY A 458 0.50 -26.55 6.78
CA GLY A 458 1.55 -27.43 6.27
C GLY A 458 1.08 -28.86 6.04
N SER A 459 1.63 -29.51 5.00
CA SER A 459 1.38 -30.92 4.72
C SER A 459 2.00 -31.82 5.78
N GLU A 460 1.48 -33.04 5.95
CA GLU A 460 2.07 -34.00 6.90
C GLU A 460 3.55 -34.27 6.61
N ALA A 461 3.93 -34.34 5.32
CA ALA A 461 5.31 -34.55 4.89
C ALA A 461 6.22 -33.40 5.35
N TYR A 462 5.73 -32.15 5.30
CA TYR A 462 6.46 -31.00 5.83
C TYR A 462 6.58 -31.05 7.36
N ILE A 463 5.46 -31.26 8.06
CA ILE A 463 5.42 -31.26 9.53
C ILE A 463 6.35 -32.34 10.11
N LYS A 464 6.42 -33.53 9.50
CA LYS A 464 7.33 -34.61 9.90
C LYS A 464 8.81 -34.21 9.81
N ARG A 465 9.16 -33.30 8.89
CA ARG A 465 10.54 -32.88 8.62
C ARG A 465 10.96 -31.61 9.33
N ALA A 466 10.03 -30.72 9.62
CA ALA A 466 10.27 -29.48 10.37
C ALA A 466 9.37 -29.37 11.63
N PRO A 467 9.33 -30.39 12.51
CA PRO A 467 8.40 -30.39 13.64
C PRO A 467 8.70 -29.27 14.64
N GLU A 468 9.96 -28.87 14.78
CA GLU A 468 10.36 -27.76 15.67
C GLU A 468 9.85 -26.42 15.17
N ALA A 469 10.08 -26.09 13.90
CA ALA A 469 9.55 -24.85 13.31
C ALA A 469 8.03 -24.76 13.46
N VAL A 470 7.31 -25.87 13.22
CA VAL A 470 5.84 -25.91 13.37
C VAL A 470 5.41 -25.77 14.83
N ARG A 471 6.15 -26.33 15.79
CA ARG A 471 5.89 -26.10 17.22
C ARG A 471 6.08 -24.63 17.59
N ASN A 472 7.14 -24.00 17.10
CA ASN A 472 7.41 -22.58 17.35
C ASN A 472 6.34 -21.68 16.72
N LEU A 473 5.93 -21.93 15.48
CA LEU A 473 4.81 -21.23 14.85
C LEU A 473 3.54 -21.29 15.71
N ARG A 474 3.23 -22.45 16.29
CA ARG A 474 2.08 -22.61 17.21
C ARG A 474 2.28 -21.86 18.52
N ALA A 475 3.47 -21.94 19.12
CA ALA A 475 3.79 -21.24 20.36
C ALA A 475 3.72 -19.71 20.19
N ASN A 476 4.07 -19.21 19.00
CA ASN A 476 4.09 -17.80 18.67
C ASN A 476 2.78 -17.28 18.04
N ALA A 477 1.73 -18.10 17.94
CA ALA A 477 0.48 -17.75 17.26
C ALA A 477 -0.24 -16.53 17.87
N ASP A 478 -0.09 -16.33 19.18
CA ASP A 478 -0.67 -15.21 19.94
C ASP A 478 0.33 -14.07 20.23
N ALA A 479 1.56 -14.16 19.71
CA ALA A 479 2.56 -13.10 19.79
C ALA A 479 2.20 -11.93 18.86
N MET A 480 2.72 -10.74 19.16
CA MET A 480 2.63 -9.62 18.23
C MET A 480 3.65 -9.82 17.11
N LEU A 481 3.16 -9.93 15.87
CA LEU A 481 3.96 -10.21 14.68
C LEU A 481 3.76 -9.10 13.65
N SER A 482 4.76 -8.90 12.78
CA SER A 482 4.73 -7.87 11.73
C SER A 482 4.96 -8.46 10.34
N THR A 483 4.40 -7.82 9.30
CA THR A 483 4.70 -8.13 7.89
C THR A 483 6.20 -8.02 7.56
N SER A 484 6.96 -7.25 8.34
CA SER A 484 8.42 -7.14 8.23
C SER A 484 9.19 -8.43 8.56
N MET A 485 8.55 -9.35 9.28
CA MET A 485 9.10 -10.63 9.69
C MET A 485 8.91 -11.73 8.63
N VAL A 486 8.13 -11.45 7.58
CA VAL A 486 7.73 -12.47 6.61
C VAL A 486 8.92 -12.97 5.79
N PHE A 487 9.86 -12.10 5.40
CA PHE A 487 11.03 -12.50 4.63
C PHE A 487 11.88 -13.57 5.35
N ASP A 488 12.32 -13.28 6.58
CA ASP A 488 13.19 -14.18 7.35
C ASP A 488 12.45 -15.47 7.73
N THR A 489 11.18 -15.36 8.14
CA THR A 489 10.38 -16.54 8.49
C THR A 489 10.15 -17.45 7.28
N THR A 490 9.85 -16.87 6.13
CA THR A 490 9.55 -17.61 4.91
C THR A 490 10.78 -18.31 4.34
N THR A 491 11.93 -17.63 4.32
CA THR A 491 13.20 -18.24 3.89
C THR A 491 13.59 -19.38 4.82
N ARG A 492 13.44 -19.20 6.15
CA ARG A 492 13.69 -20.27 7.13
C ARG A 492 12.77 -21.48 6.94
N LEU A 493 11.46 -21.27 6.78
CA LEU A 493 10.47 -22.33 6.56
C LEU A 493 10.68 -23.06 5.22
N ALA A 494 11.21 -22.39 4.20
CA ALA A 494 11.59 -22.99 2.93
C ALA A 494 12.97 -23.67 2.96
N GLY A 495 13.69 -23.62 4.09
CA GLY A 495 15.05 -24.16 4.19
C GLY A 495 16.04 -23.43 3.27
N ILE A 496 15.86 -22.12 3.08
CA ILE A 496 16.75 -21.22 2.36
C ILE A 496 17.64 -20.53 3.40
N ASP A 497 18.95 -20.71 3.30
CA ASP A 497 19.92 -19.95 4.08
C ASP A 497 20.27 -18.67 3.34
N VAL A 498 20.07 -17.52 3.98
CA VAL A 498 20.32 -16.20 3.40
C VAL A 498 21.33 -15.46 4.28
N PRO A 499 22.47 -15.03 3.74
CA PRO A 499 23.41 -14.18 4.46
C PRO A 499 22.72 -12.94 5.07
N GLY A 500 22.99 -12.70 6.35
CA GLY A 500 22.33 -11.64 7.12
C GLY A 500 20.91 -12.00 7.57
N TYR A 501 20.59 -13.28 7.71
CA TYR A 501 19.39 -13.76 8.39
C TYR A 501 19.21 -13.11 9.78
N ARG A 502 17.99 -12.66 10.06
CA ARG A 502 17.63 -11.97 11.30
C ARG A 502 16.70 -12.85 12.13
N GLN A 503 17.26 -13.57 13.11
CA GLN A 503 16.46 -14.44 14.00
C GLN A 503 15.33 -13.70 14.71
N SER A 504 15.53 -12.43 15.09
CA SER A 504 14.50 -11.61 15.71
C SER A 504 13.31 -11.30 14.78
N TYR A 505 13.45 -11.51 13.48
CA TYR A 505 12.40 -11.37 12.46
C TYR A 505 11.87 -12.74 12.00
N ASP A 506 12.22 -13.83 12.67
CA ASP A 506 11.72 -15.18 12.37
C ASP A 506 10.74 -15.66 13.45
N PHE A 507 9.44 -15.68 13.13
CA PHE A 507 8.41 -16.18 14.05
C PHE A 507 8.23 -17.71 14.02
N SER A 508 9.02 -18.41 13.19
CA SER A 508 9.24 -19.86 13.31
C SER A 508 10.42 -20.22 14.22
N SER A 509 11.13 -19.22 14.76
CA SER A 509 12.16 -19.42 15.78
C SER A 509 11.56 -19.56 17.19
N ALA A 510 12.34 -20.12 18.13
CA ALA A 510 11.88 -20.35 19.50
C ALA A 510 11.69 -19.04 20.29
N GLU A 511 12.41 -17.99 19.91
CA GLU A 511 12.40 -16.68 20.57
C GLU A 511 12.34 -15.58 19.51
N PRO A 512 11.18 -15.36 18.87
CA PRO A 512 11.03 -14.25 17.94
C PRO A 512 11.23 -12.92 18.67
N GLY A 513 11.78 -11.94 17.97
CA GLY A 513 11.89 -10.59 18.49
C GLY A 513 10.53 -9.91 18.59
N ILE A 514 10.43 -8.91 19.45
CA ILE A 514 9.29 -8.00 19.47
C ILE A 514 9.43 -7.07 18.26
N PRO A 515 8.46 -7.00 17.34
CA PRO A 515 8.53 -6.14 16.17
C PRO A 515 8.45 -4.66 16.59
N LEU A 516 9.60 -3.99 16.60
CA LEU A 516 9.71 -2.59 17.01
C LEU A 516 9.06 -1.62 16.01
N ASP A 517 8.91 -2.04 14.76
CA ASP A 517 8.27 -1.26 13.71
C ASP A 517 6.80 -0.95 13.99
N ILE A 518 6.10 -1.83 14.71
CA ILE A 518 4.69 -1.65 15.07
C ILE A 518 4.49 -1.08 16.48
N ALA A 519 5.57 -0.88 17.25
CA ALA A 519 5.48 -0.42 18.64
C ALA A 519 4.90 0.99 18.78
N SER A 520 5.04 1.83 17.75
CA SER A 520 4.51 3.20 17.72
C SER A 520 3.13 3.32 17.08
N LEU A 521 2.55 2.21 16.60
CA LEU A 521 1.27 2.25 15.92
C LEU A 521 0.11 2.43 16.90
N PRO A 522 -0.95 3.17 16.52
CA PRO A 522 -2.16 3.31 17.32
C PRO A 522 -3.02 2.05 17.18
N LEU A 523 -2.59 0.96 17.81
CA LEU A 523 -3.26 -0.36 17.70
C LEU A 523 -4.48 -0.51 18.62
N ASP A 524 -4.64 0.36 19.61
CA ASP A 524 -5.81 0.37 20.48
C ASP A 524 -7.03 0.94 19.75
N VAL A 525 -8.15 0.23 19.83
CA VAL A 525 -9.45 0.76 19.39
C VAL A 525 -9.81 1.93 20.31
N PRO A 526 -10.00 3.15 19.77
CA PRO A 526 -10.32 4.30 20.59
C PRO A 526 -11.60 4.06 21.39
N ARG A 527 -11.62 4.48 22.65
CA ARG A 527 -12.83 4.44 23.47
C ARG A 527 -13.75 5.59 23.02
N CYS A 528 -14.96 5.25 22.57
CA CYS A 528 -15.96 6.26 22.24
C CYS A 528 -16.60 6.75 23.56
N HIS A 529 -16.62 8.08 23.76
CA HIS A 529 -17.32 8.73 24.86
C HIS A 529 -18.66 9.27 24.41
#